data_AF-A0A2S7TRP6-F1
#
_entry.id   AF-A0A2S7TRP6-F1
#
_cell.length_a   1.000
_cell.length_b   1.000
_cell.length_c   1.000
_cell.angle_alpha   90.00
_cell.angle_beta   90.00
_cell.angle_gamma   90.00
#
_symmetry.space_group_name_H-M   'P 1'
#
loop_
_entity.id
_entity.type
_entity.pdbx_description
1 polymer ?
#
loop_
_entity_poly.entity_id
_entity_poly.type
_entity_poly.pdbx_seq_one_letter_code
_entity_poly.pdbx_strand_id
1 'polypeptide(L)'
;MRPPSLNLSIDVPVPSLVRTSHGLPVDPQVLNKQPPAISAALAEILNTPDAGKLLLGLNELFGSASEYAIGGSVALALHHRSITDATARRPNDLDVVVSPSGMDRLSDLDHQGLSQLGFKSEPGNTESLSWAGQGHESLVVDVVPAKNSMAGRGFERRQMHGGVNVIPLEALVDNLTYRVRSEPANQQARSDLARGLELLDAAKGVA
;
A
#
# COMPACT_ATOMS: atom_id res chain seq x y z
N MET A 1 -30.75 29.67 54.83
CA MET A 1 -29.54 29.32 54.08
C MET A 1 -29.66 27.87 53.63
N ARG A 2 -29.79 27.64 52.31
CA ARG A 2 -29.74 26.32 51.67
C ARG A 2 -28.47 26.28 50.80
N PRO A 3 -27.74 25.16 50.69
CA PRO A 3 -26.59 25.07 49.80
C PRO A 3 -27.06 25.01 48.33
N PRO A 4 -26.30 25.55 47.37
CA PRO A 4 -26.62 25.40 45.95
C PRO A 4 -26.25 24.00 45.45
N SER A 5 -27.16 23.42 44.69
CA SER A 5 -26.97 22.17 43.95
C SER A 5 -26.03 22.40 42.76
N LEU A 6 -24.92 21.69 42.69
CA LEU A 6 -24.04 21.65 41.52
C LEU A 6 -24.68 20.77 40.44
N ASN A 7 -25.15 21.40 39.36
CA ASN A 7 -25.62 20.73 38.16
C ASN A 7 -24.43 20.63 37.19
N LEU A 8 -23.77 19.47 37.13
CA LEU A 8 -22.74 19.17 36.13
C LEU A 8 -23.42 18.73 34.83
N SER A 9 -23.78 19.70 33.98
CA SER A 9 -24.02 19.42 32.56
C SER A 9 -22.67 19.27 31.87
N ILE A 10 -22.25 18.03 31.63
CA ILE A 10 -21.13 17.72 30.75
C ILE A 10 -21.67 17.77 29.33
N ASP A 11 -21.42 18.87 28.62
CA ASP A 11 -21.60 18.97 27.17
C ASP A 11 -20.54 18.08 26.50
N VAL A 12 -20.92 16.84 26.16
CA VAL A 12 -20.09 15.97 25.32
C VAL A 12 -20.42 16.32 23.87
N PRO A 13 -19.44 16.74 23.04
CA PRO A 13 -19.71 16.97 21.62
C PRO A 13 -20.10 15.65 20.97
N VAL A 14 -21.32 15.60 20.41
CA VAL A 14 -21.82 14.45 19.64
C VAL A 14 -21.03 14.41 18.31
N PRO A 15 -20.35 13.30 17.98
CA PRO A 15 -19.64 13.18 16.70
C PRO A 15 -20.65 13.19 15.54
N SER A 16 -20.48 14.12 14.61
CA SER A 16 -21.26 14.18 13.37
C SER A 16 -21.00 12.93 12.53
N LEU A 17 -21.99 12.03 12.46
CA LEU A 17 -21.96 10.82 11.63
C LEU A 17 -22.09 11.20 10.14
N VAL A 18 -21.05 10.90 9.35
CA VAL A 18 -21.09 11.00 7.90
C VAL A 18 -21.80 9.75 7.34
N ARG A 19 -22.83 9.95 6.50
CA ARG A 19 -23.59 8.87 5.86
C ARG A 19 -23.02 8.55 4.47
N THR A 20 -22.87 7.27 4.16
CA THR A 20 -22.61 6.82 2.78
C THR A 20 -23.91 6.81 1.96
N SER A 21 -23.79 6.64 0.64
CA SER A 21 -24.87 6.52 -0.35
C SER A 21 -25.90 5.40 -0.08
N HIS A 22 -25.68 4.58 0.94
CA HIS A 22 -26.61 3.53 1.41
C HIS A 22 -27.20 3.80 2.81
N GLY A 23 -27.05 5.01 3.36
CA GLY A 23 -27.81 5.47 4.53
C GLY A 23 -27.40 4.89 5.89
N LEU A 24 -26.34 4.08 5.95
CA LEU A 24 -25.80 3.59 7.21
C LEU A 24 -24.86 4.64 7.84
N PRO A 25 -25.02 4.95 9.14
CA PRO A 25 -24.08 5.81 9.85
C PRO A 25 -22.73 5.09 9.94
N VAL A 26 -21.69 5.68 9.34
CA VAL A 26 -20.32 5.21 9.48
C VAL A 26 -19.64 6.12 10.48
N ASP A 27 -19.12 5.53 11.56
CA ASP A 27 -18.25 6.23 12.50
C ASP A 27 -16.99 6.68 11.75
N PRO A 28 -16.68 8.00 11.69
CA PRO A 28 -15.46 8.51 11.06
C PRO A 28 -14.19 7.87 11.62
N GLN A 29 -14.22 7.37 12.87
CA GLN A 29 -13.11 6.64 13.46
C GLN A 29 -12.93 5.23 12.90
N VAL A 30 -13.93 4.65 12.24
CA VAL A 30 -13.81 3.34 11.57
C VAL A 30 -13.08 3.45 10.24
N LEU A 31 -13.17 4.57 9.52
CA LEU A 31 -12.26 4.87 8.40
C LEU A 31 -10.83 5.15 8.89
N ASN A 32 -10.68 5.64 10.12
CA ASN A 32 -9.38 5.89 10.76
C ASN A 32 -8.79 4.64 11.46
N LYS A 33 -9.41 3.46 11.31
CA LYS A 33 -8.87 2.18 11.78
C LYS A 33 -8.11 1.45 10.67
N GLN A 34 -7.20 2.14 9.99
CA GLN A 34 -5.99 1.43 9.55
C GLN A 34 -5.35 0.86 10.82
N PRO A 35 -4.99 -0.43 10.91
CA PRO A 35 -4.22 -0.91 12.03
C PRO A 35 -2.93 -0.07 12.07
N PRO A 36 -2.61 0.58 13.19
CA PRO A 36 -1.35 1.33 13.36
C PRO A 36 -0.13 0.51 12.93
N ALA A 37 -0.24 -0.83 12.98
CA ALA A 37 0.76 -1.79 12.57
C ALA A 37 1.15 -1.74 11.07
N ILE A 38 0.22 -1.55 10.12
CA ILE A 38 0.61 -1.63 8.69
C ILE A 38 1.33 -0.36 8.24
N SER A 39 0.86 0.82 8.69
CA SER A 39 1.48 2.09 8.32
C SER A 39 2.84 2.24 8.99
N ALA A 40 2.99 1.75 10.23
CA ALA A 40 4.30 1.63 10.88
C ALA A 40 5.20 0.62 10.16
N ALA A 41 4.67 -0.54 9.77
CA ALA A 41 5.44 -1.54 9.02
C ALA A 41 5.91 -0.98 7.66
N LEU A 42 5.03 -0.32 6.92
CA LEU A 42 5.37 0.34 5.66
C LEU A 42 6.34 1.48 5.87
N ALA A 43 6.18 2.29 6.92
CA ALA A 43 7.12 3.37 7.25
C ALA A 43 8.53 2.82 7.53
N GLU A 44 8.62 1.70 8.24
CA GLU A 44 9.90 1.04 8.52
C GLU A 44 10.49 0.37 7.27
N ILE A 45 9.66 -0.28 6.44
CA ILE A 45 10.08 -0.95 5.21
C ILE A 45 10.59 0.06 4.18
N LEU A 46 9.79 1.11 3.91
CA LEU A 46 10.08 2.16 2.94
C LEU A 46 10.98 3.26 3.50
N ASN A 47 11.32 3.21 4.79
CA ASN A 47 12.06 4.26 5.50
C ASN A 47 11.45 5.66 5.30
N THR A 48 10.12 5.74 5.31
CA THR A 48 9.36 6.98 5.16
C THR A 48 8.38 7.14 6.31
N PRO A 49 8.56 8.14 7.21
CA PRO A 49 7.66 8.34 8.35
C PRO A 49 6.23 8.70 7.90
N ASP A 50 6.06 9.08 6.63
CA ASP A 50 4.80 9.53 6.03
C ASP A 50 4.07 8.42 5.25
N ALA A 51 4.33 7.14 5.51
CA ALA A 51 3.68 6.02 4.79
C ALA A 51 2.14 6.09 4.81
N GLY A 52 1.53 6.63 5.87
CA GLY A 52 0.08 6.89 5.90
C GLY A 52 -0.37 7.90 4.86
N LYS A 53 0.38 9.00 4.65
CA LYS A 53 0.08 10.00 3.60
C LYS A 53 0.27 9.43 2.21
N LEU A 54 1.29 8.59 2.02
CA LEU A 54 1.50 7.85 0.77
C LEU A 54 0.27 7.00 0.45
N LEU A 55 -0.23 6.21 1.40
CA LEU A 55 -1.42 5.37 1.18
C LEU A 55 -2.68 6.20 0.86
N LEU A 56 -2.87 7.33 1.53
CA LEU A 56 -3.95 8.27 1.20
C LEU A 56 -3.81 8.83 -0.22
N GLY A 57 -2.60 9.25 -0.60
CA GLY A 57 -2.30 9.71 -1.94
C GLY A 57 -2.57 8.65 -3.00
N LEU A 58 -2.19 7.40 -2.76
CA LEU A 58 -2.47 6.27 -3.67
C LEU A 58 -3.99 6.00 -3.78
N ASN A 59 -4.75 6.09 -2.69
CA ASN A 59 -6.20 5.97 -2.72
C ASN A 59 -6.85 7.08 -3.55
N GLU A 60 -6.38 8.32 -3.42
CA GLU A 60 -6.91 9.45 -4.20
C GLU A 60 -6.53 9.35 -5.68
N LEU A 61 -5.28 8.96 -5.94
CA LEU A 61 -4.70 8.74 -7.27
C LEU A 61 -5.50 7.69 -8.04
N PHE A 62 -5.70 6.51 -7.46
CA PHE A 62 -6.38 5.39 -8.12
C PHE A 62 -7.88 5.29 -7.83
N GLY A 63 -8.41 6.20 -7.00
CA GLY A 63 -9.84 6.30 -6.67
C GLY A 63 -10.26 5.47 -5.46
N SER A 64 -9.61 4.33 -5.18
CA SER A 64 -9.75 3.63 -3.91
C SER A 64 -8.67 2.57 -3.68
N ALA A 65 -8.61 2.04 -2.45
CA ALA A 65 -7.73 0.93 -2.10
C ALA A 65 -8.03 -0.36 -2.88
N SER A 66 -9.23 -0.55 -3.44
CA SER A 66 -9.54 -1.75 -4.25
C SER A 66 -8.91 -1.74 -5.62
N GLU A 67 -8.49 -0.56 -6.11
CA GLU A 67 -7.95 -0.37 -7.46
C GLU A 67 -6.46 -0.63 -7.56
N TYR A 68 -5.78 -0.85 -6.43
CA TYR A 68 -4.36 -1.16 -6.43
C TYR A 68 -3.98 -2.21 -5.39
N ALA A 69 -2.79 -2.79 -5.56
CA ALA A 69 -2.16 -3.69 -4.62
C ALA A 69 -0.66 -3.43 -4.60
N ILE A 70 -0.04 -3.48 -3.42
CA ILE A 70 1.42 -3.40 -3.28
C ILE A 70 2.04 -4.68 -3.84
N GLY A 71 3.02 -4.51 -4.72
CA GLY A 71 3.77 -5.58 -5.38
C GLY A 71 5.24 -5.63 -4.98
N GLY A 72 5.99 -6.44 -5.74
CA GLY A 72 7.45 -6.47 -5.71
C GLY A 72 8.09 -6.69 -4.33
N SER A 73 9.18 -5.98 -4.09
CA SER A 73 10.02 -6.19 -2.90
C SER A 73 9.35 -5.70 -1.61
N VAL A 74 8.50 -4.68 -1.69
CA VAL A 74 7.69 -4.20 -0.55
C VAL A 74 6.66 -5.26 -0.16
N ALA A 75 5.97 -5.87 -1.13
CA ALA A 75 5.02 -6.94 -0.86
C ALA A 75 5.72 -8.15 -0.20
N LEU A 76 6.91 -8.54 -0.68
CA LEU A 76 7.71 -9.58 -0.05
C LEU A 76 8.06 -9.24 1.41
N ALA A 77 8.43 -7.98 1.69
CA ALA A 77 8.73 -7.52 3.05
C ALA A 77 7.50 -7.56 3.96
N LEU A 78 6.31 -7.23 3.44
CA LEU A 78 5.05 -7.34 4.17
C LEU A 78 4.69 -8.81 4.48
N HIS A 79 4.87 -9.71 3.51
CA HIS A 79 4.69 -11.15 3.73
C HIS A 79 5.67 -11.68 4.77
N HIS A 80 6.95 -11.29 4.68
CA HIS A 80 7.97 -11.68 5.66
C HIS A 80 7.58 -11.28 7.08
N ARG A 81 7.06 -10.06 7.28
CA ARG A 81 6.56 -9.61 8.59
C ARG A 81 5.33 -10.36 9.07
N SER A 82 4.44 -10.76 8.16
CA SER A 82 3.25 -11.52 8.54
C SER A 82 3.56 -12.98 8.95
N ILE A 83 4.70 -13.51 8.50
CA ILE A 83 5.14 -14.87 8.77
C ILE A 83 6.20 -14.90 9.89
N THR A 84 7.02 -13.87 10.00
CA THR A 84 8.15 -13.78 10.95
C THR A 84 8.25 -12.38 11.56
N ASP A 85 8.66 -12.28 12.83
CA ASP A 85 8.91 -10.98 13.50
C ASP A 85 10.24 -10.32 13.09
N ALA A 86 10.94 -10.87 12.10
CA ALA A 86 12.24 -10.36 11.66
C ALA A 86 12.09 -9.22 10.65
N THR A 87 13.03 -8.27 10.72
CA THR A 87 13.08 -7.14 9.77
C THR A 87 13.48 -7.63 8.39
N ALA A 88 12.61 -7.39 7.41
CA ALA A 88 12.91 -7.63 6.01
C ALA A 88 13.99 -6.65 5.50
N ARG A 89 14.68 -7.02 4.42
CA ARG A 89 15.55 -6.10 3.68
C ARG A 89 14.70 -4.92 3.18
N ARG A 90 15.30 -3.73 3.18
CA ARG A 90 14.66 -2.50 2.70
C ARG A 90 14.56 -2.49 1.16
N PRO A 91 13.35 -2.32 0.61
CA PRO A 91 13.10 -1.97 -0.79
C PRO A 91 13.75 -0.63 -1.18
N ASN A 92 14.02 -0.46 -2.47
CA ASN A 92 14.50 0.81 -3.04
C ASN A 92 13.37 1.65 -3.63
N ASP A 93 12.29 0.99 -4.03
CA ASP A 93 11.14 1.48 -4.78
C ASP A 93 9.86 0.86 -4.20
N LEU A 94 8.71 1.39 -4.63
CA LEU A 94 7.39 0.84 -4.35
C LEU A 94 6.72 0.43 -5.66
N ASP A 95 6.62 -0.87 -5.90
CA ASP A 95 5.75 -1.40 -6.96
C ASP A 95 4.29 -1.35 -6.53
N VAL A 96 3.44 -0.75 -7.37
CA VAL A 96 1.99 -0.73 -7.21
C VAL A 96 1.34 -1.35 -8.43
N VAL A 97 0.67 -2.48 -8.24
CA VAL A 97 -0.12 -3.12 -9.29
C VAL A 97 -1.51 -2.51 -9.33
N VAL A 98 -1.93 -1.99 -10.49
CA VAL A 98 -3.12 -1.15 -10.63
C VAL A 98 -4.14 -1.77 -11.60
N SER A 99 -5.41 -1.74 -11.23
CA SER A 99 -6.52 -2.20 -12.07
C SER A 99 -6.63 -1.38 -13.37
N PRO A 100 -7.32 -1.88 -14.41
CA PRO A 100 -7.60 -1.07 -15.60
C PRO A 100 -8.27 0.28 -15.28
N SER A 101 -9.25 0.29 -14.38
CA SER A 101 -9.94 1.52 -13.98
C SER A 101 -9.04 2.51 -13.22
N GLY A 102 -8.11 2.00 -12.40
CA GLY A 102 -7.08 2.83 -11.77
C GLY A 102 -6.09 3.41 -12.79
N MET A 103 -5.73 2.64 -13.83
CA MET A 103 -4.88 3.11 -14.93
C MET A 103 -5.57 4.18 -15.78
N ASP A 104 -6.86 4.02 -16.08
CA ASP A 104 -7.66 5.02 -16.80
C ASP A 104 -7.65 6.34 -16.03
N ARG A 105 -7.89 6.27 -14.71
CA ARG A 105 -7.87 7.46 -13.84
C ARG A 105 -6.49 8.11 -13.75
N LEU A 106 -5.42 7.32 -13.68
CA LEU A 106 -4.05 7.86 -13.71
C LEU A 106 -3.79 8.60 -15.03
N SER A 107 -4.30 8.07 -16.15
CA SER A 107 -4.12 8.65 -17.49
C SER A 107 -4.89 9.97 -17.67
N ASP A 108 -5.99 10.14 -16.95
CA ASP A 108 -6.80 11.36 -16.97
C ASP A 108 -6.19 12.51 -16.13
N LEU A 109 -5.21 12.21 -15.26
CA LEU A 109 -4.59 13.22 -14.39
C LEU A 109 -3.50 13.98 -15.14
N ASP A 110 -3.58 15.31 -15.07
CA ASP A 110 -2.49 16.17 -15.53
C ASP A 110 -1.38 16.32 -14.47
N HIS A 111 -0.28 16.98 -14.85
CA HIS A 111 0.84 17.22 -13.94
C HIS A 111 0.43 18.01 -12.68
N GLN A 112 -0.57 18.88 -12.77
CA GLN A 112 -1.05 19.67 -11.63
C GLN A 112 -1.80 18.78 -10.64
N GLY A 113 -2.69 17.91 -11.13
CA GLY A 113 -3.41 16.92 -10.34
C GLY A 113 -2.46 15.97 -9.62
N LEU A 114 -1.45 15.43 -10.31
CA LEU A 114 -0.41 14.61 -9.68
C LEU A 114 0.34 15.37 -8.58
N SER A 115 0.74 16.61 -8.87
CA SER A 115 1.51 17.44 -7.92
C SER A 115 0.71 17.78 -6.66
N GLN A 116 -0.62 17.97 -6.78
CA GLN A 116 -1.50 18.21 -5.63
C GLN A 116 -1.56 16.99 -4.69
N LEU A 117 -1.43 15.78 -5.25
CA LEU A 117 -1.37 14.52 -4.50
C LEU A 117 0.05 14.19 -3.98
N GLY A 118 1.04 15.04 -4.26
CA GLY A 118 2.44 14.82 -3.88
C GLY A 118 3.22 13.89 -4.81
N PHE A 119 2.67 13.57 -5.98
CA PHE A 119 3.31 12.76 -7.01
C PHE A 119 3.83 13.61 -8.15
N LYS A 120 4.87 13.11 -8.82
CA LYS A 120 5.39 13.67 -10.07
C LYS A 120 5.63 12.53 -11.04
N SER A 121 5.15 12.67 -12.26
CA SER A 121 5.52 11.74 -13.35
C SER A 121 6.99 11.94 -13.72
N GLU A 122 7.73 10.86 -13.95
CA GLU A 122 9.03 10.98 -14.57
C GLU A 122 8.89 11.42 -16.04
N PRO A 123 9.76 12.32 -16.54
CA PRO A 123 9.69 12.77 -17.94
C PRO A 123 9.78 11.59 -18.92
N GLY A 124 8.74 11.39 -19.72
CA GLY A 124 8.69 10.30 -20.72
C GLY A 124 8.29 8.93 -20.17
N ASN A 125 7.92 8.82 -18.89
CA ASN A 125 7.49 7.57 -18.26
C ASN A 125 6.25 7.78 -17.38
N THR A 126 5.10 7.32 -17.85
CA THR A 126 3.84 7.33 -17.07
C THR A 126 3.73 6.15 -16.11
N GLU A 127 4.61 5.16 -16.22
CA GLU A 127 4.66 3.96 -15.40
C GLU A 127 5.58 4.10 -14.19
N SER A 128 6.24 5.26 -14.01
CA SER A 128 7.02 5.56 -12.82
C SER A 128 6.72 6.96 -12.30
N LEU A 129 6.38 7.04 -11.03
CA LEU A 129 6.05 8.27 -10.31
C LEU A 129 7.08 8.49 -9.20
N SER A 130 7.54 9.71 -9.03
CA SER A 130 8.25 10.12 -7.83
C SER A 130 7.25 10.65 -6.81
N TRP A 131 7.29 10.13 -5.58
CA TRP A 131 6.53 10.64 -4.45
C TRP A 131 7.45 11.31 -3.43
N ALA A 132 7.16 12.57 -3.10
CA ALA A 132 7.94 13.34 -2.14
C ALA A 132 7.25 13.33 -0.77
N GLY A 133 7.72 12.46 0.14
CA GLY A 133 7.38 12.55 1.55
C GLY A 133 8.00 13.79 2.20
N GLN A 134 7.53 14.20 3.39
CA GLN A 134 8.18 15.32 4.07
C GLN A 134 9.56 14.90 4.59
N GLY A 135 10.60 15.64 4.17
CA GLY A 135 11.94 15.54 4.75
C GLY A 135 12.81 14.36 4.26
N HIS A 136 12.44 13.67 3.18
CA HIS A 136 13.21 12.53 2.64
C HIS A 136 13.48 12.64 1.12
N GLU A 137 14.44 11.85 0.64
CA GLU A 137 14.62 11.59 -0.80
C GLU A 137 13.30 11.05 -1.39
N SER A 138 12.98 11.43 -2.62
CA SER A 138 11.75 11.01 -3.28
C SER A 138 11.71 9.49 -3.43
N LEU A 139 10.62 8.87 -3.00
CA LEU A 139 10.36 7.45 -3.23
C LEU A 139 9.92 7.27 -4.69
N VAL A 140 10.56 6.35 -5.40
CA VAL A 140 10.09 5.91 -6.72
C VAL A 140 8.93 4.94 -6.52
N VAL A 141 7.82 5.20 -7.22
CA VAL A 141 6.60 4.41 -7.23
C VAL A 141 6.37 3.91 -8.65
N ASP A 142 6.65 2.64 -8.88
CA ASP A 142 6.46 2.01 -10.18
C ASP A 142 5.02 1.50 -10.29
N VAL A 143 4.32 1.98 -11.32
CA VAL A 143 2.92 1.66 -11.60
C VAL A 143 2.87 0.51 -12.61
N VAL A 144 2.37 -0.63 -12.16
CA VAL A 144 2.32 -1.86 -12.93
C VAL A 144 0.87 -2.17 -13.32
N PRO A 145 0.52 -2.23 -14.62
CA PRO A 145 -0.83 -2.64 -15.02
C PRO A 145 -1.15 -4.07 -14.55
N ALA A 146 -2.29 -4.28 -13.89
CA ALA A 146 -2.74 -5.59 -13.42
C ALA A 146 -3.00 -6.58 -14.58
N LYS A 147 -3.39 -6.04 -15.74
CA LYS A 147 -3.58 -6.80 -16.99
C LYS A 147 -2.45 -6.51 -17.94
N ASN A 148 -2.11 -7.49 -18.78
CA ASN A 148 -1.06 -7.39 -19.79
C ASN A 148 0.37 -7.18 -19.25
N SER A 149 0.57 -7.31 -17.92
CA SER A 149 1.89 -7.37 -17.30
C SER A 149 2.08 -8.68 -16.55
N MET A 150 3.28 -9.25 -16.67
CA MET A 150 3.68 -10.40 -15.87
C MET A 150 3.76 -10.04 -14.39
N ALA A 151 4.32 -8.86 -14.07
CA ALA A 151 4.44 -8.37 -12.70
C ALA A 151 3.08 -8.04 -12.06
N GLY A 152 2.06 -7.74 -12.88
CA GLY A 152 0.69 -7.48 -12.41
C GLY A 152 -0.13 -8.72 -12.07
N ARG A 153 0.37 -9.93 -12.36
CA ARG A 153 -0.35 -11.17 -12.07
C ARG A 153 -0.54 -11.36 -10.57
N GLY A 154 -1.69 -11.90 -10.21
CA GLY A 154 -2.09 -12.11 -8.81
C GLY A 154 -2.98 -10.99 -8.25
N PHE A 155 -3.17 -9.89 -8.97
CA PHE A 155 -4.01 -8.76 -8.53
C PHE A 155 -5.44 -9.17 -8.13
N GLU A 156 -6.11 -10.01 -8.92
CA GLU A 156 -7.47 -10.48 -8.60
C GLU A 156 -7.54 -11.36 -7.35
N ARG A 157 -6.39 -11.88 -6.91
CA ARG A 157 -6.26 -12.71 -5.69
C ARG A 157 -5.58 -11.95 -4.56
N ARG A 158 -5.40 -10.63 -4.68
CA ARG A 158 -4.74 -9.78 -3.69
C ARG A 158 -5.27 -10.04 -2.28
N GLN A 159 -4.36 -10.05 -1.32
CA GLN A 159 -4.63 -10.31 0.08
C GLN A 159 -4.62 -8.99 0.85
N MET A 160 -5.49 -8.87 1.84
CA MET A 160 -5.55 -7.67 2.68
C MET A 160 -4.61 -7.83 3.88
N HIS A 161 -3.52 -7.07 3.90
CA HIS A 161 -2.59 -6.98 5.02
C HIS A 161 -2.85 -5.65 5.74
N GLY A 162 -3.53 -5.72 6.88
CA GLY A 162 -3.82 -4.54 7.70
C GLY A 162 -4.51 -3.40 6.94
N GLY A 163 -5.44 -3.68 6.04
CA GLY A 163 -6.16 -2.65 5.28
C GLY A 163 -5.44 -2.15 4.02
N VAL A 164 -4.31 -2.75 3.66
CA VAL A 164 -3.66 -2.54 2.36
C VAL A 164 -3.74 -3.83 1.55
N ASN A 165 -4.08 -3.71 0.27
CA ASN A 165 -4.04 -4.85 -0.64
C ASN A 165 -2.60 -5.14 -1.05
N VAL A 166 -2.22 -6.42 -1.01
CA VAL A 166 -0.87 -6.91 -1.32
C VAL A 166 -0.97 -8.06 -2.30
N ILE A 167 -0.06 -8.12 -3.28
CA ILE A 167 0.01 -9.25 -4.20
C ILE A 167 0.36 -10.54 -3.42
N PRO A 168 -0.33 -11.67 -3.67
CA PRO A 168 -0.09 -12.91 -2.93
C PRO A 168 1.34 -13.41 -3.09
N LEU A 169 1.88 -14.02 -2.05
CA LEU A 169 3.25 -14.52 -2.02
C LEU A 169 3.53 -15.51 -3.17
N GLU A 170 2.58 -16.39 -3.49
CA GLU A 170 2.70 -17.34 -4.60
C GLU A 170 2.87 -16.61 -5.94
N ALA A 171 2.08 -15.56 -6.16
CA ALA A 171 2.16 -14.77 -7.38
C ALA A 171 3.48 -13.98 -7.46
N LEU A 172 3.98 -13.46 -6.34
CA LEU A 172 5.29 -12.80 -6.28
C LEU A 172 6.41 -13.78 -6.66
N VAL A 173 6.39 -15.00 -6.12
CA VAL A 173 7.38 -16.05 -6.44
C VAL A 173 7.30 -16.48 -7.90
N ASP A 174 6.10 -16.64 -8.46
CA ASP A 174 5.93 -16.94 -9.88
C ASP A 174 6.50 -15.83 -10.79
N ASN A 175 6.26 -14.57 -10.43
CA ASN A 175 6.76 -13.42 -11.18
C ASN A 175 8.28 -13.29 -11.08
N LEU A 176 8.85 -13.50 -9.89
CA LEU A 176 10.30 -13.52 -9.67
C LEU A 176 10.97 -14.71 -10.38
N THR A 177 10.33 -15.88 -10.40
CA THR A 177 10.81 -17.05 -11.13
C THR A 177 10.92 -16.74 -12.62
N TYR A 178 9.91 -16.09 -13.18
CA TYR A 178 9.95 -15.63 -14.56
C TYR A 178 11.07 -14.61 -14.79
N ARG A 179 11.18 -13.59 -13.92
CA ARG A 179 12.21 -12.54 -14.03
C ARG A 179 13.63 -13.10 -13.97
N VAL A 180 13.91 -14.03 -13.06
CA VAL A 180 15.22 -14.68 -12.95
C VAL A 180 15.53 -15.52 -14.20
N ARG A 181 14.53 -16.13 -14.83
CA ARG A 181 14.71 -16.86 -16.09
C ARG A 181 15.00 -15.92 -17.27
N SER A 182 14.31 -14.78 -17.34
CA SER A 182 14.51 -13.79 -18.41
C SER A 182 15.77 -12.94 -18.21
N GLU A 183 16.18 -12.71 -16.95
CA GLU A 183 17.34 -11.91 -16.57
C GLU A 183 18.26 -12.70 -15.59
N PRO A 184 18.98 -13.73 -16.04
CA PRO A 184 19.76 -14.60 -15.15
C PRO A 184 20.87 -13.90 -14.36
N ALA A 185 21.34 -12.75 -14.86
CA ALA A 185 22.36 -11.92 -14.22
C ALA A 185 21.79 -10.99 -13.12
N ASN A 186 20.47 -10.87 -13.00
CA ASN A 186 19.83 -10.00 -12.01
C ASN A 186 19.95 -10.62 -10.61
N GLN A 187 21.00 -10.25 -9.89
CA GLN A 187 21.29 -10.75 -8.53
C GLN A 187 20.18 -10.39 -7.54
N GLN A 188 19.55 -9.22 -7.70
CA GLN A 188 18.46 -8.78 -6.83
C GLN A 188 17.24 -9.69 -6.97
N ALA A 189 16.79 -9.93 -8.20
CA ALA A 189 15.66 -10.83 -8.47
C ALA A 189 15.92 -12.25 -7.95
N ARG A 190 17.18 -12.73 -8.02
CA ARG A 190 17.57 -14.04 -7.46
C ARG A 190 17.50 -14.07 -5.94
N SER A 191 17.97 -13.02 -5.27
CA SER A 191 17.88 -12.89 -3.81
C SER A 191 16.42 -12.84 -3.35
N ASP A 192 15.59 -12.06 -4.04
CA ASP A 192 14.16 -11.91 -3.72
C ASP A 192 13.39 -13.21 -3.99
N LEU A 193 13.74 -13.94 -5.06
CA LEU A 193 13.18 -15.27 -5.33
C LEU A 193 13.53 -16.28 -4.24
N ALA A 194 14.80 -16.36 -3.83
CA ALA A 194 15.22 -17.26 -2.76
C ALA A 194 14.44 -16.97 -1.47
N ARG A 195 14.28 -15.68 -1.13
CA ARG A 195 13.50 -15.25 0.02
C ARG A 195 12.02 -15.60 -0.09
N GLY A 196 11.40 -15.40 -1.25
CA GLY A 196 10.01 -15.77 -1.48
C GLY A 196 9.78 -17.27 -1.33
N LEU A 197 10.73 -18.11 -1.79
CA LEU A 197 10.67 -19.56 -1.62
C LEU A 197 10.79 -19.98 -0.15
N GLU A 198 11.71 -19.38 0.62
CA GLU A 198 11.81 -19.60 2.07
C GLU A 198 10.50 -19.26 2.79
N LEU A 199 9.87 -18.14 2.42
CA LEU A 199 8.61 -17.71 3.01
C LEU A 199 7.45 -18.64 2.65
N LEU A 200 7.40 -19.15 1.42
CA LEU A 200 6.39 -20.14 1.02
C LEU A 200 6.55 -21.45 1.79
N ASP A 201 7.77 -21.87 2.08
CA ASP A 201 8.02 -23.07 2.89
C ASP A 201 7.62 -22.84 4.35
N ALA A 202 8.01 -21.70 4.93
CA ALA A 202 7.62 -21.31 6.27
C ALA A 202 6.09 -21.22 6.43
N ALA A 203 5.38 -20.64 5.46
CA ALA A 203 3.92 -20.55 5.48
C ALA A 203 3.22 -21.92 5.46
N LYS A 204 3.83 -22.93 4.81
CA LYS A 204 3.31 -24.31 4.82
C LYS A 204 3.54 -25.04 6.13
N GLY A 205 4.60 -24.69 6.86
CA GLY A 205 4.93 -25.27 8.18
C GLY A 205 4.10 -24.71 9.34
N VAL A 206 3.32 -23.64 9.11
CA VAL A 206 2.43 -23.00 10.10
C VAL A 206 0.99 -23.54 10.03
N ALA A 207 0.65 -24.33 9.01
CA ALA A 207 -0.69 -24.89 8.77
C ALA A 207 -0.98 -26.20 9.51
#